data_AF-A0A3N5GK62-F1
#
_entry.id   AF-A0A3N5GK62-F1
#
_cell.length_a   1.000
_cell.length_b   1.000
_cell.length_c   1.000
_cell.angle_alpha   90.00
_cell.angle_beta   90.00
_cell.angle_gamma   90.00
#
_symmetry.space_group_name_H-M   'P 1'
#
loop_
_entity.id
_entity.type
_entity.pdbx_description
1 polymer ?
#
loop_
_entity_poly.entity_id
_entity_poly.type
_entity_poly.pdbx_seq_one_letter_code
_entity_poly.pdbx_strand_id
1 'polypeptide(L)' 'SCAGGAVGHWRFASAELVRARRMAALERDFDANEELAALVADLIDEVQRLRAQLQSAGLAAGQSPPGP' A
#
# COMPACT_ATOMS: atom_id res chain seq x y z
N SER A 1 -34.88 -12.70 13.09
CA SER A 1 -34.73 -12.36 11.66
C SER A 1 -35.09 -10.92 11.43
N CYS A 2 -34.09 -10.08 11.22
CA CYS A 2 -34.26 -8.72 10.70
C CYS A 2 -33.54 -8.66 9.36
N ALA A 3 -34.27 -8.16 8.36
CA ALA A 3 -34.01 -8.25 6.95
C ALA A 3 -32.67 -7.61 6.53
N GLY A 4 -32.02 -8.22 5.54
CA GLY A 4 -30.94 -7.60 4.78
C GLY A 4 -31.46 -6.35 4.08
N GLY A 5 -31.25 -5.20 4.70
CA GLY A 5 -31.42 -3.90 4.07
C GLY A 5 -30.34 -3.72 3.01
N ALA A 6 -30.75 -3.38 1.78
CA ALA A 6 -29.91 -3.26 0.59
C ALA A 6 -28.56 -2.60 0.90
N VAL A 7 -27.48 -3.37 0.80
CA VAL A 7 -26.13 -2.85 0.92
C VAL A 7 -25.93 -1.91 -0.27
N GLY A 8 -25.90 -0.60 -0.02
CA GLY A 8 -25.50 0.38 -1.01
C GLY A 8 -24.13 0.00 -1.60
N HIS A 9 -23.88 0.38 -2.86
CA HIS A 9 -22.64 0.01 -3.55
C HIS A 9 -21.39 0.26 -2.68
N TRP A 10 -20.58 -0.77 -2.48
CA TRP A 10 -19.30 -0.64 -1.80
C TRP A 10 -18.40 0.33 -2.56
N ARG A 11 -17.96 1.40 -1.88
CA ARG A 11 -17.04 2.40 -2.42
C ARG A 11 -15.79 2.39 -1.55
N PHE A 12 -14.65 2.18 -2.19
CA PHE A 12 -13.34 2.20 -1.56
C PHE A 12 -12.53 3.36 -2.12
N ALA A 13 -11.70 3.97 -1.30
CA ALA A 13 -10.67 4.87 -1.79
C ALA A 13 -9.70 4.10 -2.68
N SER A 14 -9.09 4.78 -3.66
CA SER A 14 -8.12 4.15 -4.57
C SER A 14 -6.96 3.50 -3.82
N ALA A 15 -6.51 4.09 -2.71
CA ALA A 15 -5.47 3.54 -1.84
C ALA A 15 -5.87 2.19 -1.23
N GLU A 16 -7.12 2.04 -0.78
CA GLU A 16 -7.62 0.80 -0.20
C GLU A 16 -7.67 -0.32 -1.23
N LEU A 17 -8.06 -0.01 -2.48
CA LEU A 17 -8.05 -0.99 -3.56
C LEU A 17 -6.63 -1.45 -3.93
N VAL A 18 -5.65 -0.52 -3.95
CA VAL A 18 -4.25 -0.86 -4.19
C VAL A 18 -3.73 -1.78 -3.08
N ARG A 19 -4.06 -1.47 -1.83
CA ARG A 19 -3.69 -2.28 -0.67
C ARG A 19 -4.27 -3.69 -0.77
N ALA A 20 -5.57 -3.83 -1.04
CA ALA A 20 -6.22 -5.13 -1.17
C ALA A 20 -5.60 -5.99 -2.30
N ARG A 21 -5.26 -5.37 -3.44
CA ARG A 21 -4.57 -6.07 -4.54
C ARG A 21 -3.18 -6.57 -4.16
N ARG A 22 -2.45 -5.79 -3.36
CA ARG A 22 -1.13 -6.20 -2.84
C ARG A 22 -1.27 -7.36 -1.86
N MET A 23 -2.24 -7.30 -0.94
CA MET A 23 -2.52 -8.40 -0.01
C MET A 23 -2.84 -9.69 -0.76
N ALA A 24 -3.73 -9.65 -1.76
CA ALA A 24 -4.07 -10.81 -2.58
C ALA A 24 -2.87 -11.38 -3.37
N ALA A 25 -1.97 -10.51 -3.84
CA ALA A 25 -0.73 -10.96 -4.49
C ALA A 25 0.22 -11.64 -3.47
N LEU A 26 0.31 -11.10 -2.26
CA LEU A 26 1.16 -11.66 -1.20
C LEU A 26 0.66 -13.04 -0.74
N GLU A 27 -0.64 -13.19 -0.52
CA GLU A 27 -1.26 -14.48 -0.20
C GLU A 27 -0.96 -15.52 -1.29
N ARG A 28 -1.12 -15.13 -2.56
CA ARG A 28 -0.90 -16.02 -3.70
C ARG A 28 0.57 -16.39 -3.92
N ASP A 29 1.46 -15.41 -3.89
CA ASP A 29 2.84 -15.58 -4.34
C ASP A 29 3.73 -16.12 -3.21
N PHE A 30 3.34 -15.94 -1.95
CA PHE A 30 4.11 -16.36 -0.77
C PHE A 30 3.39 -17.36 0.14
N ASP A 31 2.18 -17.82 -0.23
CA ASP A 31 1.30 -18.61 0.66
C ASP A 31 1.10 -17.92 2.03
N ALA A 32 1.06 -16.59 1.99
CA ALA A 32 0.92 -15.78 3.20
C ALA A 32 -0.50 -15.91 3.75
N ASN A 33 -0.64 -15.90 5.07
CA ASN A 33 -1.93 -15.70 5.70
C ASN A 33 -2.35 -14.21 5.64
N GLU A 34 -3.62 -13.93 5.93
CA GLU A 34 -4.19 -12.58 5.90
C GLU A 34 -3.40 -11.59 6.76
N GLU A 35 -3.01 -11.98 7.98
CA GLU A 35 -2.27 -11.12 8.92
C GLU A 35 -0.90 -10.72 8.37
N LEU A 36 -0.16 -11.69 7.81
CA LEU A 36 1.15 -11.45 7.22
C LEU A 36 1.03 -10.60 5.95
N ALA A 37 0.03 -10.86 5.10
CA ALA A 37 -0.23 -10.07 3.91
C ALA A 37 -0.56 -8.62 4.26
N ALA A 38 -1.39 -8.39 5.29
CA ALA A 38 -1.71 -7.06 5.79
C ALA A 38 -0.46 -6.33 6.31
N LEU A 39 0.35 -7.02 7.13
CA LEU A 39 1.57 -6.46 7.70
C LEU A 39 2.58 -6.08 6.62
N VAL A 40 2.80 -6.94 5.63
CA VAL A 40 3.74 -6.65 4.54
C VAL A 40 3.20 -5.50 3.66
N ALA A 41 1.89 -5.42 3.43
CA ALA A 41 1.30 -4.28 2.74
C ALA A 41 1.54 -2.96 3.49
N ASP A 42 1.40 -2.93 4.82
CA ASP A 42 1.75 -1.78 5.67
C ASP A 42 3.22 -1.38 5.53
N LEU A 43 4.12 -2.35 5.57
CA LEU A 43 5.56 -2.09 5.44
C LEU A 43 5.92 -1.55 4.05
N ILE A 44 5.29 -2.05 2.99
CA ILE A 44 5.49 -1.52 1.63
C ILE A 44 5.05 -0.06 1.56
N ASP A 45 3.87 0.28 2.10
CA ASP A 45 3.37 1.64 2.14
C ASP A 45 4.30 2.56 2.93
N GLU A 46 4.80 2.09 4.08
CA GLU A 46 5.72 2.86 4.91
C GLU A 46 7.07 3.08 4.23
N VAL A 47 7.63 2.05 3.57
CA VAL A 47 8.87 2.19 2.80
C VAL A 47 8.68 3.17 1.65
N GLN A 48 7.53 3.16 0.97
CA GLN A 48 7.23 4.14 -0.09
C GLN A 48 7.16 5.56 0.48
N ARG A 49 6.48 5.74 1.62
CA ARG A 49 6.38 7.03 2.34
C ARG A 49 7.75 7.55 2.78
N LEU A 50 8.60 6.68 3.33
CA LEU A 50 9.94 7.04 3.77
C LEU A 50 10.85 7.38 2.58
N ARG A 51 10.78 6.63 1.48
CA ARG A 51 11.52 6.93 0.25
C ARG A 51 11.13 8.29 -0.33
N ALA A 52 9.83 8.61 -0.36
CA ALA A 52 9.36 9.92 -0.81
C ALA A 52 9.88 11.06 0.08
N GLN A 53 9.91 10.87 1.40
CA GLN A 53 10.50 11.84 2.33
C GLN A 53 11.99 12.05 2.06
N LEU A 54 12.77 10.98 1.91
CA LEU A 54 14.20 11.09 1.60
C LEU A 54 14.44 11.81 0.25
N GLN A 55 13.62 11.54 -0.76
CA GLN A 55 13.68 12.24 -2.05
C GLN A 55 13.38 13.73 -1.89
N SER A 56 12.31 14.08 -1.16
CA SER A 56 11.96 15.48 -0.88
C SER A 56 13.03 16.22 -0.06
N ALA A 57 13.76 15.51 0.80
CA ALA A 57 14.86 16.05 1.58
C ALA A 57 16.18 16.16 0.79
N GLY A 58 16.21 15.72 -0.48
CA GLY A 58 17.43 15.69 -1.30
C GLY A 58 18.44 14.61 -0.88
N LEU A 59 18.03 13.67 -0.02
CA LEU A 59 18.89 12.64 0.59
C LEU A 59 18.81 11.28 -0.12
N ALA A 60 17.94 11.14 -1.12
CA ALA A 60 17.91 9.93 -1.95
C ALA A 60 19.23 9.81 -2.72
N ALA A 61 19.90 8.66 -2.55
CA ALA A 61 21.27 8.37 -2.96
C ALA A 61 21.78 9.15 -4.19
N GLY A 62 22.80 10.00 -3.99
CA GLY A 62 23.71 10.45 -5.04
C GLY A 62 23.17 11.48 -6.05
N GLN A 63 22.22 12.34 -5.69
CA GLN A 63 21.82 13.45 -6.57
C GLN A 63 22.91 14.54 -6.54
N SER A 64 23.85 14.47 -7.48
CA SER A 64 24.67 15.64 -7.85
C SER A 64 23.70 16.74 -8.33
N PRO A 65 23.87 18.00 -7.91
CA PRO A 65 22.98 19.09 -8.33
C PRO A 65 22.96 19.19 -9.87
N PRO A 66 21.85 19.65 -10.48
CA PRO A 66 21.84 19.94 -11.92
C PRO A 66 22.99 20.93 -12.21
N GLY A 67 23.88 20.55 -13.13
CA GLY A 67 24.97 21.43 -13.59
C GLY A 67 24.44 22.73 -14.18
N PRO A 68 25.29 23.77 -14.30
CA PRO A 68 24.89 25.12 -14.68
C PRO A 68 24.20 25.20 -16.05
#